data_AF-A0A971V323-F1
#
_entry.id   AF-A0A971V323-F1
#
_cell.length_a   1.000
_cell.length_b   1.000
_cell.length_c   1.000
_cell.angle_alpha   90.00
_cell.angle_beta   90.00
_cell.angle_gamma   90.00
#
_symmetry.space_group_name_H-M   'P 1'
#
loop_
_entity.id
_entity.type
_entity.pdbx_description
1 polymer ?
#
loop_
_entity_poly.entity_id
_entity_poly.type
_entity_poly.pdbx_seq_one_letter_code
_entity_poly.pdbx_strand_id
1 'polypeptide(L)'
;MKKILLTIITALSICLAHAQTYTTGQKDIFGNTTTTVKDPQGRTTGSYTTGQKDIFGNTTTTGKDQYRRTTGTAITSQKDIFGNTTTTVKDPYGRTIGTATTGQKDIFGNTTTTVKDQYAWPIE
;
A
#
# COMPACT_ATOMS: atom_id res chain seq x y z
N MET A 1 -0.75 -10.57 -0.73
CA MET A 1 0.30 -9.54 -0.85
C MET A 1 0.08 -8.61 -2.04
N LYS A 2 -0.02 -9.11 -3.29
CA LYS A 2 -0.25 -8.26 -4.49
C LYS A 2 -1.53 -7.39 -4.42
N LYS A 3 -2.62 -7.88 -3.81
CA LYS A 3 -3.90 -7.14 -3.70
C LYS A 3 -3.89 -6.01 -2.66
N ILE A 4 -3.26 -6.23 -1.50
CA ILE A 4 -3.08 -5.20 -0.46
C ILE A 4 -2.21 -4.06 -0.98
N LEU A 5 -1.15 -4.41 -1.72
CA LEU A 5 -0.31 -3.42 -2.40
C LEU A 5 -1.12 -2.59 -3.41
N LEU A 6 -2.04 -3.19 -4.17
CA LEU A 6 -2.91 -2.48 -5.11
C LEU A 6 -3.83 -1.47 -4.41
N THR A 7 -4.43 -1.83 -3.27
CA THR A 7 -5.27 -0.92 -2.46
C THR A 7 -4.48 0.24 -1.84
N ILE A 8 -3.25 -0.04 -1.40
CA ILE A 8 -2.31 0.97 -0.88
C ILE A 8 -1.90 1.95 -1.99
N ILE A 9 -1.61 1.41 -3.18
CA ILE A 9 -1.20 2.17 -4.37
C ILE A 9 -2.31 3.09 -4.85
N THR A 10 -3.57 2.64 -4.86
CA THR A 10 -4.71 3.49 -5.24
C THR A 10 -4.98 4.59 -4.21
N ALA A 11 -4.71 4.34 -2.92
CA ALA A 11 -4.89 5.34 -1.86
C ALA A 11 -3.77 6.39 -1.80
N LEU A 12 -2.54 6.04 -2.23
CA LEU A 12 -1.37 6.93 -2.22
C LEU A 12 -1.14 7.69 -3.54
N SER A 13 -1.87 7.36 -4.61
CA SER A 13 -1.77 8.02 -5.92
C SER A 13 -2.95 8.96 -6.15
N ILE A 14 -2.73 10.26 -6.17
CA ILE A 14 -3.56 11.17 -6.96
C ILE A 14 -3.16 10.94 -8.42
N CYS A 15 -3.82 10.04 -9.15
CA CYS A 15 -3.62 9.99 -10.60
C CYS A 15 -4.90 9.62 -11.35
N LEU A 16 -5.39 10.62 -12.06
CA LEU A 16 -6.49 10.58 -13.00
C LEU A 16 -6.32 9.45 -14.02
N ALA A 17 -7.33 8.57 -14.12
CA ALA A 17 -7.88 7.96 -15.34
C ALA A 17 -6.95 7.58 -16.52
N HIS A 18 -5.69 7.24 -16.30
CA HIS A 18 -4.77 6.77 -17.35
C HIS A 18 -4.26 5.37 -17.01
N ALA A 19 -4.17 4.51 -18.02
CA ALA A 19 -3.60 3.18 -17.87
C ALA A 19 -2.17 3.28 -17.28
N GLN A 20 -1.90 2.60 -16.18
CA GLN A 20 -0.59 2.58 -15.55
C GLN A 20 -0.03 1.16 -15.53
N THR A 21 1.29 1.06 -15.60
CA THR A 21 2.00 -0.20 -15.41
C THR A 21 2.77 -0.17 -14.10
N TYR A 22 2.71 -1.30 -13.38
CA TYR A 22 3.36 -1.47 -12.09
C TYR A 22 4.39 -2.58 -12.21
N THR A 23 5.66 -2.25 -12.01
CA THR A 23 6.75 -3.23 -12.05
C THR A 23 7.35 -3.36 -10.66
N THR A 24 7.24 -4.55 -10.07
CA THR A 24 7.82 -4.83 -8.75
C THR A 24 9.14 -5.56 -8.92
N GLY A 25 10.22 -4.97 -8.40
CA GLY A 25 11.54 -5.55 -8.39
C GLY A 25 11.69 -6.69 -7.37
N GLN A 26 12.83 -7.37 -7.42
CA GLN A 26 13.25 -8.28 -6.36
C GLN A 26 13.62 -7.51 -5.09
N LYS A 27 13.78 -8.24 -3.98
CA LYS A 27 14.26 -7.65 -2.73
C LYS A 27 15.69 -7.15 -2.88
N ASP A 28 15.97 -5.96 -2.37
CA ASP A 28 17.34 -5.46 -2.25
C ASP A 28 18.08 -6.12 -1.08
N ILE A 29 19.34 -5.73 -0.86
CA ILE A 29 20.20 -6.25 0.22
C ILE A 29 19.67 -5.95 1.63
N PHE A 30 18.78 -4.96 1.77
CA PHE A 30 18.12 -4.60 3.02
C PHE A 30 16.74 -5.29 3.16
N GLY A 31 16.39 -6.15 2.19
CA GLY A 31 15.11 -6.86 2.16
C GLY A 31 13.93 -6.01 1.72
N ASN A 32 14.16 -4.80 1.19
CA ASN A 32 13.11 -3.92 0.68
C ASN A 32 12.66 -4.36 -0.71
N THR A 33 11.38 -4.19 -1.01
CA THR A 33 10.82 -4.39 -2.34
C THR A 33 10.37 -3.04 -2.90
N THR A 34 10.79 -2.70 -4.12
CA THR A 34 10.35 -1.47 -4.78
C THR A 34 9.45 -1.78 -5.97
N THR A 35 8.31 -1.10 -6.04
CA THR A 35 7.38 -1.10 -7.17
C THR A 35 7.43 0.25 -7.86
N THR A 36 7.81 0.26 -9.14
CA THR A 36 7.81 1.46 -9.97
C THR A 36 6.49 1.58 -10.72
N VAL A 37 5.95 2.80 -10.76
CA VAL A 37 4.75 3.15 -11.52
C VAL A 37 5.17 3.86 -12.79
N LYS A 38 4.65 3.42 -13.94
CA LYS A 38 4.88 4.07 -15.23
C LYS A 38 3.58 4.44 -15.92
N ASP A 39 3.60 5.56 -16.62
CA ASP A 39 2.52 6.00 -17.52
C ASP A 39 2.49 5.17 -18.82
N PRO A 40 1.49 5.34 -19.70
CA PRO A 40 1.43 4.65 -20.99
C PRO A 40 2.63 4.91 -21.90
N GLN A 41 3.32 6.04 -21.73
CA GLN A 41 4.52 6.40 -22.46
C GLN A 41 5.80 5.77 -21.88
N GLY A 42 5.67 4.99 -20.79
CA GLY A 42 6.78 4.31 -20.11
C GLY A 42 7.59 5.20 -19.16
N ARG A 43 7.17 6.45 -18.92
CA ARG A 43 7.84 7.37 -17.98
C ARG A 43 7.46 7.00 -16.56
N THR A 44 8.44 7.07 -15.65
CA THR A 44 8.21 6.79 -14.23
C THR A 44 7.45 7.93 -13.59
N THR A 45 6.25 7.67 -13.07
CA THR A 45 5.41 8.68 -12.40
C THR A 45 5.52 8.62 -10.88
N GLY A 46 6.04 7.52 -10.35
CA GLY A 46 6.28 7.34 -8.92
C GLY A 46 6.83 5.96 -8.58
N SER A 47 7.04 5.74 -7.29
CA SER A 47 7.53 4.47 -6.76
C SER A 47 7.01 4.21 -5.36
N TYR A 48 6.85 2.94 -5.03
CA TYR A 48 6.50 2.45 -3.70
C TYR A 48 7.60 1.54 -3.20
N THR A 49 8.18 1.84 -2.05
CA THR A 49 9.18 0.97 -1.42
C THR A 49 8.62 0.41 -0.14
N THR A 50 8.42 -0.90 -0.09
CA THR A 50 8.02 -1.64 1.12
C THR A 50 9.27 -2.18 1.80
N GLY A 51 9.45 -1.79 3.06
CA GLY A 51 10.54 -2.25 3.90
C GLY A 51 10.34 -3.66 4.42
N GLN A 52 11.40 -4.20 5.04
CA GLN A 52 11.30 -5.40 5.86
C GLN A 52 10.36 -5.19 7.07
N LYS A 53 9.98 -6.30 7.71
CA LYS A 53 9.17 -6.23 8.92
C LYS A 53 9.97 -5.60 10.07
N ASP A 54 9.32 -4.71 10.82
CA ASP A 54 9.85 -4.19 12.08
C ASP A 54 9.78 -5.25 13.20
N ILE A 55 10.22 -4.88 14.41
CA ILE A 55 10.23 -5.76 15.59
C ILE A 55 8.82 -6.21 16.03
N PHE A 56 7.78 -5.49 15.60
CA PHE A 56 6.38 -5.81 15.87
C PHE A 56 5.74 -6.57 14.71
N GLY A 57 6.52 -6.91 13.68
CA GLY A 57 6.06 -7.63 12.50
C GLY A 57 5.32 -6.77 11.47
N ASN A 58 5.32 -5.44 11.63
CA ASN A 58 4.67 -4.52 10.70
C ASN A 58 5.58 -4.21 9.50
N THR A 59 4.99 -3.93 8.34
CA THR A 59 5.73 -3.45 7.16
C THR A 59 5.33 -2.02 6.83
N THR A 60 6.32 -1.17 6.56
CA THR A 60 6.08 0.20 6.09
C THR A 60 6.32 0.29 4.59
N THR A 61 5.36 0.85 3.86
CA THR A 61 5.48 1.19 2.44
C THR A 61 5.50 2.71 2.29
N THR A 62 6.53 3.25 1.64
CA THR A 62 6.65 4.69 1.36
C THR A 62 6.37 4.96 -0.11
N GLY A 63 5.43 5.86 -0.39
CA GLY A 63 5.16 6.35 -1.75
C GLY A 63 6.00 7.58 -2.06
N LYS A 64 6.58 7.62 -3.26
CA LYS A 64 7.29 8.78 -3.81
C LYS A 64 6.79 9.12 -5.20
N ASP A 65 6.73 10.41 -5.52
CA ASP A 65 6.46 10.88 -6.87
C ASP A 65 7.70 10.79 -7.78
N GLN A 66 7.53 11.14 -9.06
CA GLN A 66 8.61 11.23 -10.05
C GLN A 66 9.77 12.16 -9.64
N TYR A 67 9.52 13.11 -8.73
CA TYR A 67 10.53 14.03 -8.20
C TYR A 67 11.17 13.52 -6.89
N ARG A 68 10.88 12.27 -6.51
CA ARG A 68 11.36 11.61 -5.28
C ARG A 68 10.84 12.23 -3.98
N ARG A 69 9.78 13.03 -4.05
CA ARG A 69 9.10 13.59 -2.87
C ARG A 69 8.16 12.54 -2.29
N THR A 70 8.13 12.40 -0.97
CA THR A 70 7.21 11.49 -0.29
C THR A 70 5.78 11.96 -0.48
N THR A 71 4.92 11.10 -1.03
CA THR A 71 3.49 11.36 -1.22
C THR A 71 2.62 10.75 -0.12
N GLY A 72 3.20 9.88 0.70
CA GLY A 72 2.57 9.31 1.88
C GLY A 72 3.21 8.01 2.29
N THR A 73 2.68 7.42 3.35
CA THR A 73 3.15 6.14 3.89
C THR A 73 1.98 5.23 4.22
N ALA A 74 2.17 3.93 4.07
CA ALA A 74 1.22 2.93 4.53
C ALA A 74 1.92 1.97 5.49
N ILE A 75 1.30 1.72 6.64
CA ILE A 75 1.80 0.79 7.65
C ILE A 75 0.83 -0.39 7.71
N THR A 76 1.30 -1.56 7.33
CA THR A 76 0.52 -2.81 7.41
C THR A 76 0.95 -3.58 8.64
N SER A 77 -0.01 -3.89 9.52
CA SER A 77 0.21 -4.63 10.73
C SER A 77 0.57 -6.09 10.46
N GLN A 78 1.19 -6.74 11.45
CA GLN A 78 1.12 -8.19 11.52
C GLN A 78 -0.34 -8.67 11.66
N LYS A 79 -0.55 -9.98 11.46
CA LYS A 79 -1.88 -10.57 11.64
C LYS A 79 -2.32 -10.50 13.10
N ASP A 80 -3.56 -10.12 13.34
CA ASP A 80 -4.20 -10.24 14.65
C ASP A 80 -4.58 -11.70 14.97
N ILE A 81 -5.18 -11.92 16.15
CA ILE A 81 -5.61 -13.25 16.61
C ILE A 81 -6.69 -13.90 15.72
N PHE A 82 -7.40 -13.09 14.92
CA PHE A 82 -8.41 -13.55 13.98
C PHE A 82 -7.84 -13.71 12.56
N GLY A 83 -6.54 -13.49 12.39
CA GLY A 83 -5.84 -13.60 11.11
C GLY A 83 -5.98 -12.39 10.20
N ASN A 84 -6.55 -11.28 10.69
CA ASN A 84 -6.75 -10.04 9.92
C ASN A 84 -5.46 -9.22 9.88
N THR A 85 -5.27 -8.46 8.81
CA THR A 85 -4.22 -7.42 8.71
C THR A 85 -4.85 -6.07 8.50
N THR A 86 -4.42 -5.07 9.28
CA THR A 86 -4.85 -3.68 9.10
C THR A 86 -3.74 -2.87 8.46
N THR A 87 -4.08 -2.08 7.45
CA THR A 87 -3.19 -1.11 6.84
C THR A 87 -3.70 0.29 7.10
N THR A 88 -2.87 1.13 7.70
CA THR A 88 -3.15 2.55 7.90
C THR A 88 -2.39 3.37 6.87
N VAL A 89 -3.09 4.22 6.12
CA VAL A 89 -2.50 5.11 5.13
C VAL A 89 -2.43 6.52 5.70
N LYS A 90 -1.26 7.14 5.55
CA LYS A 90 -0.96 8.49 6.01
C LYS A 90 -0.51 9.37 4.85
N ASP A 91 -0.92 10.63 4.89
CA ASP A 91 -0.44 11.67 3.99
C ASP A 91 1.05 12.03 4.26
N PRO A 92 1.68 12.91 3.45
CA PRO A 92 3.06 13.35 3.67
C PRO A 92 3.30 14.06 5.01
N TYR A 93 2.23 14.57 5.64
CA TYR A 93 2.26 15.27 6.92
C TYR A 93 2.02 14.32 8.10
N GLY A 94 1.86 13.02 7.86
CA GLY A 94 1.65 12.00 8.87
C GLY A 94 0.20 11.84 9.35
N ARG A 95 -0.77 12.52 8.72
CA ARG A 95 -2.20 12.42 9.07
C ARG A 95 -2.78 11.15 8.47
N THR A 96 -3.53 10.39 9.25
CA THR A 96 -4.24 9.22 8.75
C THR A 96 -5.35 9.66 7.78
N ILE A 97 -5.28 9.19 6.55
CA ILE A 97 -6.28 9.49 5.50
C ILE A 97 -7.19 8.31 5.19
N GLY A 98 -6.86 7.13 5.70
CA GLY A 98 -7.71 5.95 5.57
C GLY A 98 -7.11 4.71 6.21
N THR A 99 -7.95 3.69 6.36
CA THR A 99 -7.56 2.38 6.87
C THR A 99 -8.18 1.28 6.02
N ALA A 100 -7.47 0.18 5.82
CA ALA A 100 -7.96 -1.00 5.14
C ALA A 100 -7.73 -2.22 6.02
N THR A 101 -8.79 -2.97 6.33
CA THR A 101 -8.68 -4.22 7.09
C THR A 101 -9.01 -5.38 6.17
N THR A 102 -8.02 -6.25 5.97
CA THR A 102 -8.16 -7.45 5.16
C THR A 102 -8.29 -8.65 6.07
N GLY A 103 -9.39 -9.40 5.92
CA GLY A 103 -9.67 -10.57 6.72
C GLY A 103 -8.81 -11.78 6.40
N GLN A 104 -8.94 -12.85 7.17
CA GLN A 104 -8.42 -14.15 6.79
C GLN A 104 -9.12 -14.68 5.53
N LYS A 105 -8.43 -15.58 4.82
CA LYS A 105 -8.98 -16.32 3.69
C LYS A 105 -10.14 -17.23 4.15
N ASP A 106 -11.28 -17.18 3.47
CA ASP A 106 -12.40 -18.10 3.74
C ASP A 106 -12.11 -19.53 3.22
N ILE A 107 -13.06 -20.45 3.45
CA ILE A 107 -12.93 -21.86 3.03
C ILE A 107 -12.83 -22.04 1.51
N PHE A 108 -13.28 -21.06 0.73
CA PHE A 108 -13.22 -21.06 -0.73
C PHE A 108 -11.99 -20.35 -1.27
N GLY A 109 -11.17 -19.76 -0.41
CA GLY A 109 -9.99 -19.02 -0.82
C GLY A 109 -10.24 -17.52 -1.06
N ASN A 110 -11.40 -16.98 -0.73
CA ASN A 110 -11.70 -15.56 -0.88
C ASN A 110 -11.15 -14.76 0.27
N THR A 111 -11.01 -13.44 0.09
CA THR A 111 -10.59 -12.54 1.15
C THR A 111 -11.38 -11.25 1.04
N THR A 112 -11.98 -10.82 2.15
CA THR A 112 -12.70 -9.55 2.23
C THR A 112 -11.78 -8.45 2.72
N THR A 113 -11.84 -7.29 2.09
CA THR A 113 -11.15 -6.08 2.57
C THR A 113 -12.17 -4.98 2.77
N THR A 114 -12.22 -4.42 3.98
CA THR A 114 -13.03 -3.26 4.30
C THR A 114 -12.14 -2.03 4.34
N VAL A 115 -12.49 -1.00 3.59
CA VAL A 115 -11.76 0.27 3.56
C VAL A 115 -12.60 1.33 4.26
N LYS A 116 -11.95 2.15 5.08
CA LYS A 116 -12.55 3.29 5.77
C LYS A 116 -11.74 4.56 5.54
N ASP A 117 -12.43 5.69 5.49
CA ASP A 117 -11.80 7.00 5.40
C ASP A 117 -11.16 7.43 6.74
N GLN A 118 -10.64 8.65 6.78
CA GLN A 118 -10.06 9.27 7.98
C GLN A 118 -11.05 9.42 9.15
N TYR A 119 -12.34 9.39 8.89
CA TYR A 119 -13.43 9.53 9.86
C TYR A 119 -14.05 8.17 10.23
N ALA A 120 -13.44 7.07 9.79
CA ALA A 120 -13.89 5.70 9.99
C ALA A 120 -15.20 5.32 9.28
N TRP A 121 -15.65 6.12 8.30
CA TRP A 121 -16.76 5.76 7.43
C TRP A 121 -16.30 4.77 6.36
N PRO A 122 -17.10 3.74 6.05
CA PRO A 122 -16.77 2.82 4.97
C PRO A 122 -16.70 3.58 3.63
N ILE A 123 -15.70 3.23 2.82
CA ILE A 123 -15.57 3.71 1.44
C ILE A 123 -16.03 2.58 0.53
N GLU A 124 -17.10 2.80 -0.24
CA GLU A 124 -17.61 1.85 -1.24
C GLU A 124 -16.84 1.92 -2.56
#